data_AF-A0A6J1EB36-F1
#
_entry.id   AF-A0A6J1EB36-F1
#
_cell.length_a   1.000
_cell.length_b   1.000
_cell.length_c   1.000
_cell.angle_alpha   90.00
_cell.angle_beta   90.00
_cell.angle_gamma   90.00
#
_symmetry.space_group_name_H-M   'P 1'
#
loop_
_entity.id
_entity.type
_entity.pdbx_description
1 polymer ?
#
loop_
_entity_poly.entity_id
_entity_poly.type
_entity_poly.pdbx_seq_one_letter_code
_entity_poly.pdbx_strand_id
1 'polypeptide(L)'
;MAPTEVKTLYLQFLPLLTLIWVSRMGASDTMFNDSVSGHSVVSRNENPKGRCPHGWFISPNRTKCYGFMSSPKSWNESENQCNGLGGNLASLITYQEFSFAQNMCNGTFGGCWVGGRVFNSSNNLVWKWSDNVSKWNDSIIPSTASQSNCKNVSCRMNDLIETCALIVGGLAAPFLRDEKCNSSHPFICMINLDDRCQRMHCHKEYLVILAVVSGLIFCTTFAVVIWLLAYKRSKKRRRSRKVSNPAASALVPPSWKVFTKEELRSITKNFSEGNCLLGDTKTGGTYSGLLPDGSRVAIKRLKKSTFQRKKEFHSEIARVARLRHPSLVALKGCCYNHGDRYIVYEFVVNGPLDRWLHHVPRGGRSLDWTMRMKIATTLAQGIAFLHDKVKPHVVHRDIRASNVLLDEEFGAHLMGVGLSKLVAYEAMHERTVMAGGTYGYLAPEFVYRNELTTKSDVYSFGVLLLEIVTGRRPTQAVDSVGWQSIFEWATPLVQAHRYLDLLDPCITGSSTSGIPECGVVQKVVDLVYACTQHVPSMRPRMSHVVHQLQQLAPSPLTMK
;
A
#
# COMPACT_ATOMS: atom_id res chain seq x y z
N MET A 1 -35.17 32.06 3.79
CA MET A 1 -34.32 32.64 2.73
C MET A 1 -33.32 31.59 2.30
N ALA A 2 -33.36 31.28 1.00
CA ALA A 2 -32.59 30.23 0.34
C ALA A 2 -31.07 30.59 0.25
N PRO A 3 -30.21 29.64 -0.16
CA PRO A 3 -28.83 29.51 0.32
C PRO A 3 -27.76 29.81 -0.75
N THR A 4 -26.51 29.48 -0.41
CA THR A 4 -25.31 29.28 -1.27
C THR A 4 -24.63 30.51 -1.88
N GLU A 5 -23.32 30.67 -1.62
CA GLU A 5 -22.27 30.97 -2.63
C GLU A 5 -20.91 31.29 -1.98
N VAL A 6 -20.09 30.27 -1.63
CA VAL A 6 -18.62 30.46 -1.51
C VAL A 6 -17.84 29.17 -1.86
N LYS A 7 -18.35 28.32 -2.77
CA LYS A 7 -17.60 27.12 -3.20
C LYS A 7 -17.35 26.99 -4.69
N THR A 8 -17.63 28.03 -5.49
CA THR A 8 -17.57 27.95 -6.96
C THR A 8 -16.47 28.79 -7.61
N LEU A 9 -15.51 29.33 -6.86
CA LEU A 9 -14.44 30.17 -7.44
C LEU A 9 -13.22 29.39 -7.95
N TYR A 10 -13.13 28.07 -7.73
CA TYR A 10 -12.01 27.25 -8.20
C TYR A 10 -12.30 26.41 -9.46
N LEU A 11 -13.56 26.37 -9.93
CA LEU A 11 -13.94 25.58 -11.11
C LEU A 11 -14.13 26.43 -12.39
N GLN A 12 -14.10 27.75 -12.30
CA GLN A 12 -14.26 28.66 -13.45
C GLN A 12 -12.94 29.19 -14.04
N PHE A 13 -11.79 28.88 -13.43
CA PHE A 13 -10.47 29.29 -13.96
C PHE A 13 -9.83 28.30 -14.93
N LEU A 14 -10.37 27.08 -15.07
CA LEU A 14 -9.86 26.10 -16.04
C LEU A 14 -10.33 26.32 -17.49
N PRO A 15 -11.55 26.82 -17.79
CA PRO A 15 -11.95 27.05 -19.19
C PRO A 15 -11.54 28.42 -19.73
N LEU A 16 -11.16 29.39 -18.89
CA LEU A 16 -10.69 30.71 -19.36
C LEU A 16 -9.27 30.67 -19.95
N LEU A 17 -8.42 29.77 -19.45
CA LEU A 17 -7.06 29.59 -19.98
C LEU A 17 -7.04 28.80 -21.30
N THR A 18 -8.05 27.97 -21.56
CA THR A 18 -8.19 27.27 -22.84
C THR A 18 -8.81 28.16 -23.92
N LEU A 19 -9.70 29.09 -23.58
CA LEU A 19 -10.24 30.08 -24.52
C LEU A 19 -9.21 31.13 -24.97
N ILE A 20 -8.24 31.49 -24.13
CA ILE A 20 -7.14 32.42 -24.50
C ILE A 20 -6.11 31.75 -25.43
N TRP A 21 -6.00 30.42 -25.40
CA TRP A 21 -5.13 29.67 -26.32
C TRP A 21 -5.78 29.36 -27.68
N VAL A 22 -7.11 29.24 -27.74
CA VAL A 22 -7.84 29.00 -29.00
C VAL A 22 -8.08 30.29 -29.79
N SER A 23 -8.07 31.46 -29.15
CA SER A 23 -8.19 32.76 -29.80
C SER A 23 -6.88 33.34 -30.36
N ARG A 24 -5.75 32.63 -30.23
CA ARG A 24 -4.44 33.03 -30.81
C ARG A 24 -4.08 32.33 -32.12
N MET A 25 -5.00 31.56 -32.70
CA MET A 25 -4.83 30.87 -33.99
C MET A 25 -5.89 31.27 -35.04
N GLY A 26 -6.52 32.43 -34.89
CA GLY A 26 -7.45 32.94 -35.89
C GLY A 26 -7.59 34.46 -35.84
N ALA A 27 -7.32 35.09 -36.98
CA ALA A 27 -7.59 36.48 -37.37
C ALA A 27 -6.66 37.59 -36.82
N SER A 28 -5.77 38.04 -37.70
CA SER A 28 -5.58 39.48 -37.94
C SER A 28 -5.35 39.66 -39.44
N ASP A 29 -6.43 39.97 -40.16
CA ASP A 29 -6.34 40.64 -41.46
C ASP A 29 -6.31 42.14 -41.22
N THR A 30 -5.33 42.84 -41.78
CA THR A 30 -5.46 44.22 -42.23
C THR A 30 -4.74 44.37 -43.56
N MET A 31 -5.50 44.83 -44.55
CA MET A 31 -5.16 45.01 -45.96
C MET A 31 -4.08 46.08 -46.20
N PHE A 32 -3.26 45.94 -47.25
CA PHE A 32 -3.21 46.88 -48.39
C PHE A 32 -2.37 46.31 -49.57
N ASN A 33 -2.83 46.63 -50.78
CA ASN A 33 -2.32 46.26 -52.12
C ASN A 33 -0.82 46.52 -52.34
N ASP A 34 -0.16 45.68 -53.15
CA ASP A 34 0.23 46.15 -54.50
C ASP A 34 0.59 45.02 -55.47
N SER A 35 0.25 45.31 -56.71
CA SER A 35 0.29 44.55 -57.95
C SER A 35 1.69 44.16 -58.45
N VAL A 36 1.73 43.12 -59.31
CA VAL A 36 2.30 43.11 -60.68
C VAL A 36 2.98 41.77 -61.05
N SER A 37 2.33 41.08 -62.00
CA SER A 37 2.81 40.21 -63.09
C SER A 37 3.70 38.98 -62.85
N GLY A 38 3.31 37.86 -63.49
CA GLY A 38 4.22 37.11 -64.37
C GLY A 38 4.44 35.62 -64.08
N HIS A 39 3.63 34.77 -64.72
CA HIS A 39 3.94 33.45 -65.30
C HIS A 39 4.67 32.33 -64.50
N SER A 40 3.91 31.24 -64.30
CA SER A 40 4.26 29.81 -64.41
C SER A 40 5.50 29.26 -63.70
N VAL A 41 5.31 28.39 -62.69
CA VAL A 41 5.69 26.95 -62.71
C VAL A 41 4.87 26.21 -61.63
N VAL A 42 4.35 25.05 -62.03
CA VAL A 42 3.68 23.98 -61.28
C VAL A 42 3.97 23.97 -59.76
N SER A 43 2.93 24.24 -58.97
CA SER A 43 2.86 23.92 -57.55
C SER A 43 2.38 22.47 -57.38
N ARG A 44 3.15 21.66 -56.67
CA ARG A 44 2.63 20.64 -55.74
C ARG A 44 3.71 20.27 -54.73
N ASN A 45 3.61 20.93 -53.57
CA ASN A 45 4.26 20.56 -52.32
C ASN A 45 3.43 19.45 -51.66
N GLU A 46 3.88 18.19 -51.70
CA GLU A 46 3.36 17.11 -50.84
C GLU A 46 4.48 16.17 -50.36
N ASN A 47 4.71 16.18 -49.04
CA ASN A 47 5.26 15.15 -48.12
C ASN A 47 6.19 14.01 -48.63
N PRO A 48 7.41 13.82 -48.07
CA PRO A 48 8.29 12.71 -48.40
C PRO A 48 7.99 11.47 -47.53
N LYS A 49 6.86 10.79 -47.77
CA LYS A 49 6.63 9.42 -47.24
C LYS A 49 6.94 8.39 -48.34
N GLY A 50 8.06 7.69 -48.17
CA GLY A 50 8.36 6.33 -48.66
C GLY A 50 8.16 6.01 -50.15
N ARG A 51 9.16 6.25 -51.00
CA ARG A 51 9.29 5.57 -52.31
C ARG A 51 10.30 4.43 -52.24
N CYS A 52 10.03 3.29 -52.89
CA CYS A 52 11.01 2.20 -53.03
C CYS A 52 12.27 2.68 -53.75
N PRO A 53 13.43 2.01 -53.56
CA PRO A 53 14.63 2.31 -54.34
C PRO A 53 14.33 2.33 -55.84
N HIS A 54 15.08 3.12 -56.62
CA HIS A 54 14.83 3.25 -58.05
C HIS A 54 14.91 1.88 -58.74
N GLY A 55 13.87 1.52 -59.50
CA GLY A 55 13.74 0.19 -60.15
C GLY A 55 13.15 -0.92 -59.27
N TRP A 56 12.74 -0.62 -58.03
CA TRP A 56 12.07 -1.57 -57.13
C TRP A 56 10.57 -1.31 -57.10
N PHE A 57 9.79 -2.38 -56.93
CA PHE A 57 8.34 -2.33 -56.93
C PHE A 57 7.79 -2.37 -55.52
N ILE A 58 6.78 -1.54 -55.25
CA ILE A 58 6.08 -1.57 -53.97
C ILE A 58 5.11 -2.75 -53.94
N SER A 59 5.09 -3.46 -52.82
CA SER A 59 4.17 -4.56 -52.55
C SER A 59 2.69 -4.13 -52.63
N PRO A 60 1.75 -5.02 -52.95
CA PRO A 60 0.31 -4.70 -53.02
C PRO A 60 -0.26 -4.07 -51.73
N ASN A 61 0.20 -4.54 -50.56
CA ASN A 61 -0.17 -4.02 -49.24
C ASN A 61 0.57 -2.73 -48.84
N ARG A 62 1.46 -2.22 -49.71
CA ARG A 62 2.28 -1.01 -49.52
C ARG A 62 3.21 -1.01 -48.29
N THR A 63 3.55 -2.19 -47.77
CA THR A 63 4.43 -2.31 -46.58
C THR A 63 5.85 -2.75 -46.92
N LYS A 64 6.08 -3.30 -48.12
CA LYS A 64 7.40 -3.80 -48.56
C LYS A 64 7.77 -3.27 -49.94
N CYS A 65 9.07 -3.22 -50.20
CA CYS A 65 9.63 -2.99 -51.53
C CYS A 65 10.36 -4.25 -51.99
N TYR A 66 10.10 -4.70 -53.22
CA TYR A 66 10.73 -5.86 -53.82
C TYR A 66 11.60 -5.45 -55.02
N GLY A 67 12.78 -6.05 -55.12
CA GLY A 67 13.73 -5.82 -56.20
C GLY A 67 14.17 -7.15 -56.80
N PHE A 68 14.04 -7.28 -58.12
CA PHE A 68 14.50 -8.46 -58.85
C PHE A 68 15.95 -8.28 -59.30
N MET A 69 16.80 -9.24 -58.97
CA MET A 69 18.21 -9.27 -59.36
C MET A 69 18.42 -10.39 -60.38
N SER A 70 18.73 -10.01 -61.62
CA SER A 70 18.84 -10.94 -62.75
C SER A 70 20.16 -11.73 -62.79
N SER A 71 21.21 -11.26 -62.10
CA SER A 71 22.51 -11.93 -62.05
C SER A 71 22.44 -13.17 -61.14
N PRO A 72 22.59 -14.40 -61.68
CA PRO A 72 22.44 -15.61 -60.88
C PRO A 72 23.56 -15.78 -59.87
N LYS A 73 23.19 -16.08 -58.62
CA LYS A 73 24.12 -16.28 -57.49
C LYS A 73 23.67 -17.44 -56.60
N SER A 74 24.60 -17.97 -55.81
CA SER A 74 24.25 -18.93 -54.76
C SER A 74 23.38 -18.25 -53.70
N TRP A 75 22.58 -19.01 -52.96
CA TRP A 75 21.63 -18.43 -52.01
C TRP A 75 22.32 -17.55 -50.95
N ASN A 76 23.48 -17.98 -50.42
CA ASN A 76 24.25 -17.22 -49.44
C ASN A 76 24.82 -15.91 -50.01
N GLU A 77 25.26 -15.91 -51.27
CA GLU A 77 25.74 -14.70 -51.94
C GLU A 77 24.58 -13.73 -52.23
N SER A 78 23.43 -14.26 -52.64
CA SER A 78 22.20 -13.50 -52.83
C SER A 78 21.73 -12.84 -51.52
N GLU A 79 21.77 -13.56 -50.40
CA GLU A 79 21.45 -13.03 -49.07
C GLU A 79 22.39 -11.87 -48.71
N ASN A 80 23.70 -12.05 -48.85
CA ASN A 80 24.68 -11.01 -48.60
C ASN A 80 24.47 -9.77 -49.49
N GLN A 81 24.09 -9.96 -50.76
CA GLN A 81 23.80 -8.85 -51.66
C GLN A 81 22.52 -8.10 -51.26
N CYS A 82 21.44 -8.80 -50.89
CA CYS A 82 20.23 -8.15 -50.38
C CYS A 82 20.50 -7.38 -49.07
N ASN A 83 21.30 -7.95 -48.17
CA ASN A 83 21.75 -7.30 -46.93
C ASN A 83 22.56 -6.03 -47.23
N GLY A 84 23.45 -6.06 -48.23
CA GLY A 84 24.19 -4.88 -48.70
C GLY A 84 23.30 -3.77 -49.25
N LEU A 85 22.10 -4.09 -49.74
CA LEU A 85 21.09 -3.13 -50.21
C LEU A 85 20.14 -2.65 -49.10
N GLY A 86 20.40 -3.04 -47.85
CA GLY A 86 19.58 -2.67 -46.67
C GLY A 86 18.28 -3.46 -46.56
N GLY A 87 18.21 -4.65 -47.17
CA GLY A 87 17.06 -5.56 -47.12
C GLY A 87 17.48 -7.00 -46.85
N ASN A 88 16.56 -7.95 -47.06
CA ASN A 88 16.83 -9.39 -46.97
C ASN A 88 16.35 -10.08 -48.24
N LEU A 89 16.63 -11.38 -48.41
CA LEU A 89 15.91 -12.14 -49.43
C LEU A 89 14.41 -12.19 -49.12
N ALA A 90 13.59 -12.20 -50.18
CA ALA A 90 12.15 -12.05 -50.08
C ALA A 90 11.48 -13.10 -49.17
N SER A 91 10.87 -12.66 -48.08
CA SER A 91 9.91 -13.41 -47.27
C SER A 91 8.49 -13.20 -47.80
N LEU A 92 7.81 -14.31 -48.09
CA LEU A 92 6.49 -14.34 -48.70
C LEU A 92 5.51 -14.95 -47.71
N ILE A 93 4.72 -14.10 -47.04
CA ILE A 93 3.86 -14.51 -45.92
C ILE A 93 2.40 -14.63 -46.39
N THR A 94 2.01 -13.83 -47.39
CA THR A 94 0.65 -13.79 -47.92
C THR A 94 0.60 -14.28 -49.37
N TYR A 95 -0.55 -14.81 -49.78
CA TYR A 95 -0.80 -15.22 -51.17
C TYR A 95 -0.54 -14.08 -52.18
N GLN A 96 -0.88 -12.84 -51.79
CA GLN A 96 -0.66 -11.65 -52.63
C GLN A 96 0.83 -11.36 -52.84
N GLU A 97 1.64 -11.44 -51.79
CA GLU A 97 3.11 -11.30 -51.91
C GLU A 97 3.71 -12.41 -52.76
N PHE A 98 3.20 -13.64 -52.60
CA PHE A 98 3.65 -14.78 -53.39
C PHE A 98 3.37 -14.59 -54.89
N SER A 99 2.12 -14.31 -55.26
CA SER A 99 1.73 -14.07 -56.65
C SER A 99 2.51 -12.91 -57.26
N PHE A 100 2.75 -11.86 -56.46
CA PHE A 100 3.57 -10.73 -56.87
C PHE A 100 5.03 -11.11 -57.15
N ALA A 101 5.67 -11.88 -56.27
CA ALA A 101 7.02 -12.40 -56.46
C ALA A 101 7.13 -13.37 -57.65
N GLN A 102 6.11 -14.21 -57.86
CA GLN A 102 6.06 -15.14 -58.98
C GLN A 102 6.01 -14.41 -60.33
N ASN A 103 5.23 -13.34 -60.41
CA ASN A 103 5.17 -12.49 -61.61
C ASN A 103 6.50 -11.78 -61.89
N MET A 104 7.21 -11.32 -60.86
CA MET A 104 8.55 -10.73 -61.03
C MET A 104 9.59 -11.74 -61.51
N CYS A 105 9.41 -13.02 -61.20
CA CYS A 105 10.27 -14.12 -61.64
C CYS A 105 9.85 -14.71 -63.01
N ASN A 106 8.74 -14.25 -63.60
CA ASN A 106 8.20 -14.83 -64.82
C ASN A 106 9.13 -14.59 -66.02
N GLY A 107 9.50 -15.68 -66.73
CA GLY A 107 10.43 -15.63 -67.87
C GLY A 107 11.89 -15.99 -67.56
N THR A 108 12.23 -16.39 -66.33
CA THR A 108 13.54 -16.96 -66.00
C THR A 108 13.54 -18.48 -66.19
N PHE A 109 14.48 -19.01 -66.98
CA PHE A 109 14.69 -20.46 -67.07
C PHE A 109 15.31 -20.95 -65.77
N GLY A 110 14.50 -21.61 -64.92
CA GLY A 110 14.96 -22.25 -63.69
C GLY A 110 14.57 -21.56 -62.38
N GLY A 111 13.74 -20.51 -62.38
CA GLY A 111 13.20 -19.91 -61.15
C GLY A 111 14.16 -18.96 -60.42
N CYS A 112 13.67 -18.37 -59.31
CA CYS A 112 14.37 -17.32 -58.55
C CYS A 112 14.44 -17.64 -57.06
N TRP A 113 15.54 -17.25 -56.40
CA TRP A 113 15.66 -17.41 -54.96
C TRP A 113 14.74 -16.47 -54.19
N VAL A 114 14.11 -17.04 -53.16
CA VAL A 114 13.41 -16.34 -52.09
C VAL A 114 14.04 -16.72 -50.75
N GLY A 115 13.75 -15.97 -49.69
CA GLY A 115 14.50 -16.04 -48.43
C GLY A 115 14.27 -17.30 -47.60
N GLY A 116 13.59 -18.33 -48.10
CA GLY A 116 13.34 -19.56 -47.37
C GLY A 116 14.56 -20.47 -47.41
N ARG A 117 14.97 -21.00 -46.25
CA ARG A 117 15.98 -22.06 -46.15
C ARG A 117 15.60 -23.07 -45.07
N VAL A 118 15.96 -24.33 -45.27
CA VAL A 118 15.80 -25.36 -44.24
C VAL A 118 16.89 -25.20 -43.20
N PHE A 119 16.49 -25.22 -41.93
CA PHE A 119 17.38 -25.16 -40.79
C PHE A 119 17.26 -26.43 -39.95
N ASN A 120 18.41 -27.02 -39.57
CA ASN A 120 18.45 -28.21 -38.72
C ASN A 120 18.37 -27.80 -37.25
N SER A 121 17.23 -28.05 -36.61
CA SER A 121 17.09 -27.96 -35.15
C SER A 121 17.16 -29.38 -34.57
N SER A 122 17.71 -29.53 -33.37
CA SER A 122 18.22 -30.78 -32.77
C SER A 122 17.31 -32.03 -32.80
N ASN A 123 16.06 -31.94 -33.25
CA ASN A 123 15.21 -33.10 -33.54
C ASN A 123 14.28 -32.96 -34.77
N ASN A 124 14.25 -31.84 -35.51
CA ASN A 124 13.39 -31.63 -36.70
C ASN A 124 13.97 -30.60 -37.69
N LEU A 125 13.72 -30.80 -39.00
CA LEU A 125 14.01 -29.81 -40.06
C LEU A 125 12.88 -28.78 -40.12
N VAL A 126 13.20 -27.49 -40.01
CA VAL A 126 12.22 -26.39 -40.00
C VAL A 126 12.61 -25.32 -41.02
N TRP A 127 11.63 -24.80 -41.76
CA TRP A 127 11.83 -23.68 -42.67
C TRP A 127 11.94 -22.35 -41.93
N LYS A 128 12.90 -21.52 -42.35
CA LYS A 128 13.11 -20.18 -41.82
C LYS A 128 13.30 -19.17 -42.94
N TRP A 129 12.74 -17.97 -42.77
CA TRP A 129 12.98 -16.84 -43.66
C TRP A 129 14.28 -16.10 -43.32
N SER A 130 14.93 -15.55 -44.35
CA SER A 130 16.17 -14.75 -44.27
C SER A 130 16.03 -13.53 -43.37
N ASP A 131 14.84 -12.92 -43.31
CA ASP A 131 14.58 -11.77 -42.44
C ASP A 131 14.55 -12.12 -40.94
N ASN A 132 14.56 -13.41 -40.56
CA ASN A 132 14.47 -13.92 -39.18
C ASN A 132 13.29 -13.43 -38.33
N VAL A 133 12.37 -12.64 -38.90
CA VAL A 133 11.22 -12.04 -38.21
C VAL A 133 9.93 -12.70 -38.69
N SER A 134 9.84 -13.02 -39.98
CA SER A 134 8.66 -13.61 -40.57
C SER A 134 8.54 -15.09 -40.19
N LYS A 135 7.31 -15.54 -39.88
CA LYS A 135 7.02 -16.95 -39.60
C LYS A 135 6.68 -17.68 -40.89
N TRP A 136 7.21 -18.90 -41.05
CA TRP A 136 6.83 -19.78 -42.16
C TRP A 136 5.38 -20.24 -41.99
N ASN A 137 4.62 -20.27 -43.08
CA ASN A 137 3.21 -20.64 -43.06
C ASN A 137 2.95 -21.82 -44.00
N ASP A 138 2.89 -23.02 -43.41
CA ASP A 138 2.70 -24.29 -44.14
C ASP A 138 1.37 -24.37 -44.90
N SER A 139 0.36 -23.58 -44.49
CA SER A 139 -0.96 -23.57 -45.13
C SER A 139 -1.01 -22.82 -46.47
N ILE A 140 -0.03 -21.94 -46.73
CA ILE A 140 0.07 -21.15 -47.97
C ILE A 140 1.15 -21.73 -48.90
N ILE A 141 2.15 -22.39 -48.32
CA ILE A 141 3.30 -22.96 -49.04
C ILE A 141 3.43 -24.42 -48.60
N PRO A 142 2.81 -25.37 -49.31
CA PRO A 142 3.07 -26.78 -49.06
C PRO A 142 4.52 -27.07 -49.45
N SER A 143 5.37 -27.40 -48.49
CA SER A 143 6.72 -27.88 -48.80
C SER A 143 6.62 -29.29 -49.38
N THR A 144 7.33 -29.58 -50.47
CA THR A 144 7.64 -30.96 -50.85
C THR A 144 8.78 -31.48 -49.98
N ALA A 145 8.65 -31.38 -48.66
CA ALA A 145 9.40 -32.28 -47.83
C ALA A 145 8.85 -33.67 -48.15
N SER A 146 9.57 -34.40 -49.02
CA SER A 146 9.39 -35.82 -49.25
C SER A 146 9.16 -36.48 -47.89
N GLN A 147 7.89 -36.79 -47.57
CA GLN A 147 7.55 -37.80 -46.58
C GLN A 147 7.99 -39.13 -47.18
N SER A 148 9.30 -39.34 -47.27
CA SER A 148 9.84 -40.67 -47.39
C SER A 148 9.45 -41.36 -46.08
N ASN A 149 8.54 -42.32 -46.16
CA ASN A 149 8.18 -43.24 -45.10
C ASN A 149 9.39 -44.14 -44.74
N CYS A 150 10.52 -43.55 -44.35
CA CYS A 150 11.72 -44.27 -43.97
C CYS A 150 11.86 -44.25 -42.43
N LYS A 151 11.54 -45.39 -41.80
CA LYS A 151 11.61 -45.58 -40.34
C LYS A 151 13.00 -46.05 -39.84
N ASN A 152 14.01 -46.14 -40.71
CA ASN A 152 15.34 -46.61 -40.32
C ASN A 152 16.40 -45.50 -40.30
N VAL A 153 17.26 -45.54 -39.28
CA VAL A 153 18.31 -44.55 -38.97
C VAL A 153 19.38 -44.44 -40.08
N SER A 154 19.48 -45.44 -40.97
CA SER A 154 20.39 -45.39 -42.13
C SER A 154 19.93 -44.48 -43.27
N CYS A 155 18.66 -44.06 -43.31
CA CYS A 155 18.18 -43.04 -44.25
C CYS A 155 18.59 -41.60 -43.86
N ARG A 156 19.09 -41.37 -42.63
CA ARG A 156 19.44 -40.02 -42.15
C ARG A 156 20.85 -39.55 -42.50
N MET A 157 21.68 -40.38 -43.12
CA MET A 157 23.12 -40.08 -43.26
C MET A 157 23.60 -39.79 -44.69
N ASN A 158 22.71 -39.74 -45.68
CA ASN A 158 23.05 -39.28 -47.04
C ASN A 158 22.01 -38.28 -47.53
N ASP A 159 22.08 -37.05 -46.98
CA ASP A 159 21.95 -35.79 -47.72
C ASP A 159 21.82 -34.64 -46.69
N LEU A 160 22.96 -34.23 -46.12
CA LEU A 160 23.15 -32.93 -45.44
C LEU A 160 23.09 -31.77 -46.45
N ILE A 161 22.21 -31.86 -47.44
CA ILE A 161 22.09 -30.87 -48.50
C ILE A 161 21.22 -29.75 -47.95
N GLU A 162 21.82 -28.59 -47.68
CA GLU A 162 21.08 -27.38 -47.39
C GLU A 162 20.16 -27.08 -48.59
N THR A 163 18.85 -27.18 -48.34
CA THR A 163 17.81 -26.86 -49.32
C THR A 163 17.27 -25.46 -49.06
N CYS A 164 17.15 -24.72 -50.16
CA CYS A 164 16.68 -23.35 -50.20
C CYS A 164 15.43 -23.26 -51.05
N ALA A 165 14.59 -22.27 -50.75
CA ALA A 165 13.29 -22.10 -51.40
C ALA A 165 13.44 -21.33 -52.71
N LEU A 166 12.98 -21.96 -53.79
CA LEU A 166 13.01 -21.43 -55.13
C LEU A 166 11.58 -21.22 -55.65
N ILE A 167 11.29 -20.02 -56.15
CA ILE A 167 10.00 -19.72 -56.79
C ILE A 167 10.13 -19.90 -58.30
N VAL A 168 9.18 -20.62 -58.92
CA VAL A 168 9.17 -20.85 -60.37
C VAL A 168 8.01 -20.08 -61.02
N GLY A 169 8.33 -19.27 -62.03
CA GLY A 169 7.32 -18.51 -62.79
C GLY A 169 6.47 -19.42 -63.70
N GLY A 170 5.21 -19.04 -63.93
CA GLY A 170 4.36 -19.63 -64.98
C GLY A 170 3.38 -20.74 -64.58
N LEU A 171 3.27 -21.09 -63.29
CA LEU A 171 2.27 -22.06 -62.80
C LEU A 171 1.04 -21.34 -62.22
N ALA A 172 -0.16 -21.89 -62.47
CA ALA A 172 -1.43 -21.31 -62.02
C ALA A 172 -1.67 -21.41 -60.51
N ALA A 173 -0.87 -22.19 -59.77
CA ALA A 173 -0.95 -22.34 -58.32
C ALA A 173 0.41 -22.03 -57.65
N PRO A 174 0.41 -21.37 -56.48
CA PRO A 174 1.64 -21.01 -55.79
C PRO A 174 2.31 -22.24 -55.17
N PHE A 175 3.56 -22.52 -55.58
CA PHE A 175 4.35 -23.60 -55.02
C PHE A 175 5.83 -23.22 -55.01
N LEU A 176 6.55 -23.55 -53.92
CA LEU A 176 8.00 -23.38 -53.83
C LEU A 176 8.68 -24.73 -54.07
N ARG A 177 9.72 -24.71 -54.90
CA ARG A 177 10.57 -25.87 -55.13
C ARG A 177 11.75 -25.82 -54.18
N ASP A 178 12.08 -26.98 -53.61
CA ASP A 178 13.30 -27.15 -52.82
C ASP A 178 14.47 -27.37 -53.77
N GLU A 179 15.50 -26.54 -53.65
CA GLU A 179 16.68 -26.57 -54.52
C GLU A 179 17.96 -26.45 -53.70
N LYS A 180 19.09 -26.97 -54.19
CA LYS A 180 20.35 -26.93 -53.44
C LYS A 180 20.82 -25.48 -53.29
N CYS A 181 21.12 -25.03 -52.06
CA CYS A 181 21.50 -23.63 -51.80
C CYS A 181 22.76 -23.16 -52.56
N ASN A 182 23.63 -24.09 -53.00
CA ASN A 182 24.83 -23.79 -53.78
C ASN A 182 24.55 -23.57 -55.29
N SER A 183 23.33 -23.81 -55.76
CA SER A 183 22.95 -23.53 -57.15
C SER A 183 22.81 -22.03 -57.40
N SER A 184 23.14 -21.58 -58.61
CA SER A 184 23.09 -20.15 -58.97
C SER A 184 21.77 -19.80 -59.67
N HIS A 185 20.95 -18.96 -59.02
CA HIS A 185 19.69 -18.46 -59.58
C HIS A 185 19.57 -16.94 -59.44
N PRO A 186 18.81 -16.27 -60.32
CA PRO A 186 18.31 -14.91 -60.06
C PRO A 186 17.56 -14.87 -58.73
N PHE A 187 17.43 -13.71 -58.10
CA PHE A 187 16.88 -13.65 -56.75
C PHE A 187 16.08 -12.37 -56.49
N ILE A 188 15.17 -12.44 -55.51
CA ILE A 188 14.31 -11.32 -55.15
C ILE A 188 14.70 -10.83 -53.77
N CYS A 189 15.14 -9.58 -53.69
CA CYS A 189 15.37 -8.88 -52.42
C CYS A 189 14.10 -8.16 -51.97
N MET A 190 13.96 -8.00 -50.67
CA MET A 190 12.90 -7.21 -50.06
C MET A 190 13.41 -6.26 -48.98
N ILE A 191 12.74 -5.11 -48.85
CA ILE A 191 12.98 -4.13 -47.78
C ILE A 191 11.64 -3.80 -47.13
N ASN A 192 11.56 -3.86 -45.80
CA ASN A 192 10.39 -3.39 -45.06
C ASN A 192 10.37 -1.86 -45.04
N LEU A 193 9.25 -1.24 -45.44
CA LEU A 193 9.09 0.22 -45.37
C LEU A 193 9.07 0.73 -43.93
N ASP A 194 8.65 -0.10 -42.98
CA ASP A 194 8.63 0.20 -41.55
C ASP A 194 10.05 0.26 -40.92
N ASP A 195 11.06 -0.38 -41.54
CA ASP A 195 12.45 -0.39 -41.05
C ASP A 195 13.27 0.83 -41.52
N ARG A 196 12.74 1.71 -42.39
CA ARG A 196 13.38 3.00 -42.73
C ARG A 196 13.12 4.09 -41.68
N CYS A 197 13.26 3.73 -40.41
CA CYS A 197 13.41 4.67 -39.31
C CYS A 197 14.83 4.61 -38.71
N GLN A 198 15.86 4.70 -39.54
CA GLN A 198 17.24 4.99 -39.14
C GLN A 198 17.85 5.86 -40.25
N ARG A 199 18.41 7.05 -40.05
CA ARG A 199 19.14 7.69 -38.96
C ARG A 199 18.82 9.20 -39.01
N MET A 200 18.87 9.89 -37.87
CA MET A 200 18.84 11.36 -37.67
C MET A 200 17.50 12.10 -37.46
N HIS A 201 16.33 11.64 -37.91
CA HIS A 201 15.06 12.38 -37.63
C HIS A 201 14.30 11.90 -36.38
N CYS A 202 14.46 10.66 -35.95
CA CYS A 202 13.75 10.13 -34.77
C CYS A 202 14.26 10.73 -33.44
N HIS A 203 15.53 11.16 -33.38
CA HIS A 203 16.07 11.80 -32.17
C HIS A 203 15.59 13.22 -31.95
N LYS A 204 15.30 14.02 -33.00
CA LYS A 204 14.85 15.41 -32.79
C LYS A 204 13.44 15.46 -32.20
N GLU A 205 12.50 14.72 -32.78
CA GLU A 205 11.14 14.60 -32.25
C GLU A 205 11.16 13.96 -30.85
N TYR A 206 11.93 12.89 -30.64
CA TYR A 206 12.05 12.25 -29.33
C TYR A 206 12.73 13.15 -28.28
N LEU A 207 13.77 13.91 -28.64
CA LEU A 207 14.44 14.85 -27.73
C LEU A 207 13.55 16.07 -27.43
N VAL A 208 12.75 16.53 -28.40
CA VAL A 208 11.76 17.59 -28.17
C VAL A 208 10.65 17.08 -27.24
N ILE A 209 10.13 15.88 -27.48
CA ILE A 209 9.14 15.25 -26.59
C ILE A 209 9.77 15.03 -25.20
N LEU A 210 10.99 14.53 -25.10
CA LEU A 210 11.68 14.32 -23.82
C LEU A 210 11.92 15.65 -23.08
N ALA A 211 12.31 16.71 -23.78
CA ALA A 211 12.50 18.04 -23.21
C ALA A 211 11.17 18.67 -22.74
N VAL A 212 10.10 18.52 -23.52
CA VAL A 212 8.76 19.01 -23.17
C VAL A 212 8.20 18.22 -21.99
N VAL A 213 8.30 16.89 -22.02
CA VAL A 213 7.81 16.01 -20.94
C VAL A 213 8.61 16.23 -19.66
N SER A 214 9.94 16.31 -19.74
CA SER A 214 10.79 16.62 -18.57
C SER A 214 10.53 18.03 -18.03
N GLY A 215 10.31 19.02 -18.91
CA GLY A 215 9.89 20.36 -18.54
C GLY A 215 8.53 20.38 -17.82
N LEU A 216 7.53 19.66 -18.36
CA LEU A 216 6.21 19.54 -17.73
C LEU A 216 6.28 18.82 -16.38
N ILE A 217 7.08 17.76 -16.27
CA ILE A 217 7.31 17.06 -14.99
C ILE A 217 8.00 18.00 -14.00
N PHE A 218 9.00 18.75 -14.42
CA PHE A 218 9.69 19.70 -13.56
C PHE A 218 8.77 20.84 -13.12
N CYS A 219 7.98 21.42 -14.02
CA CYS A 219 7.00 22.45 -13.69
C CYS A 219 5.90 21.95 -12.75
N THR A 220 5.37 20.74 -12.98
CA THR A 220 4.32 20.16 -12.12
C THR A 220 4.87 19.79 -10.74
N THR A 221 6.06 19.18 -10.67
CA THR A 221 6.72 18.88 -9.38
C THR A 221 7.07 20.16 -8.63
N PHE A 222 7.59 21.18 -9.31
CA PHE A 222 7.89 22.48 -8.70
C PHE A 222 6.63 23.19 -8.22
N ALA A 223 5.55 23.16 -8.99
CA ALA A 223 4.24 23.70 -8.59
C ALA A 223 3.66 22.95 -7.38
N VAL A 224 3.78 21.62 -7.33
CA VAL A 224 3.37 20.81 -6.17
C VAL A 224 4.23 21.13 -4.95
N VAL A 225 5.55 21.30 -5.12
CA VAL A 225 6.45 21.69 -4.03
C VAL A 225 6.10 23.08 -3.52
N ILE A 226 5.91 24.07 -4.40
CA ILE A 226 5.46 25.41 -4.03
C ILE A 226 4.10 25.34 -3.33
N TRP A 227 3.15 24.56 -3.84
CA TRP A 227 1.84 24.36 -3.22
C TRP A 227 1.96 23.72 -1.84
N LEU A 228 2.81 22.71 -1.67
CA LEU A 228 3.09 22.08 -0.38
C LEU A 228 3.80 23.04 0.59
N LEU A 229 4.71 23.88 0.11
CA LEU A 229 5.39 24.91 0.90
C LEU A 229 4.43 26.04 1.28
N ALA A 230 3.58 26.48 0.36
CA ALA A 230 2.53 27.46 0.59
C ALA A 230 1.45 26.90 1.52
N TYR A 231 1.07 25.62 1.37
CA TYR A 231 0.16 24.90 2.27
C TYR A 231 0.79 24.70 3.65
N LYS A 232 2.08 24.36 3.75
CA LYS A 232 2.81 24.32 5.03
C LYS A 232 2.91 25.71 5.65
N ARG A 233 3.20 26.77 4.88
CA ARG A 233 3.24 28.16 5.35
C ARG A 233 1.86 28.66 5.77
N SER A 234 0.80 28.33 5.03
CA SER A 234 -0.58 28.69 5.38
C SER A 234 -1.09 27.89 6.56
N LYS A 235 -0.72 26.61 6.71
CA LYS A 235 -1.00 25.79 7.89
C LYS A 235 -0.21 26.26 9.11
N LYS A 236 1.03 26.72 8.94
CA LYS A 236 1.84 27.38 9.97
C LYS A 236 1.24 28.74 10.37
N ARG A 237 0.84 29.57 9.40
CA ARG A 237 0.14 30.86 9.63
C ARG A 237 -1.27 30.66 10.21
N ARG A 238 -2.02 29.62 9.83
CA ARG A 238 -3.32 29.24 10.43
C ARG A 238 -3.14 28.68 11.84
N ARG A 239 -2.08 27.91 12.11
CA ARG A 239 -1.70 27.50 13.48
C ARG A 239 -1.30 28.71 14.33
N SER A 240 -0.57 29.67 13.76
CA SER A 240 -0.19 30.91 14.44
C SER A 240 -1.37 31.84 14.66
N ARG A 241 -2.28 32.00 13.68
CA ARG A 241 -3.52 32.79 13.79
C ARG A 241 -4.58 32.14 14.70
N LYS A 242 -4.65 30.80 14.76
CA LYS A 242 -5.44 30.10 15.80
C LYS A 242 -4.85 30.23 17.20
N VAL A 243 -3.56 30.57 17.32
CA VAL A 243 -2.90 30.84 18.60
C VAL A 243 -3.02 32.33 18.99
N SER A 244 -3.42 33.20 18.07
CA SER A 244 -3.54 34.65 18.30
C SER A 244 -4.98 35.18 18.22
N ASN A 245 -5.99 34.37 18.56
CA ASN A 245 -7.31 34.88 18.98
C ASN A 245 -7.39 34.78 20.52
N PRO A 246 -6.96 35.80 21.28
CA PRO A 246 -7.07 35.81 22.73
C PRO A 246 -8.46 36.21 23.25
N ALA A 247 -9.53 36.07 22.45
CA ALA A 247 -10.86 36.59 22.79
C ALA A 247 -12.00 35.54 22.83
N ALA A 248 -11.69 34.25 23.05
CA ALA A 248 -12.73 33.22 23.27
C ALA A 248 -12.36 32.13 24.29
N SER A 249 -11.47 32.44 25.24
CA SER A 249 -11.23 31.57 26.40
C SER A 249 -10.90 32.41 27.62
N ALA A 250 -11.93 33.12 28.10
CA ALA A 250 -11.95 33.57 29.48
C ALA A 250 -12.54 32.44 30.34
N LEU A 251 -11.86 32.14 31.46
CA LEU A 251 -12.32 31.47 32.69
C LEU A 251 -11.92 30.02 33.02
N VAL A 252 -10.90 29.41 32.41
CA VAL A 252 -10.16 28.33 33.12
C VAL A 252 -8.66 28.35 32.73
N PRO A 253 -7.73 28.53 33.69
CA PRO A 253 -6.29 28.34 33.45
C PRO A 253 -6.01 26.92 32.90
N PRO A 254 -4.90 26.70 32.16
CA PRO A 254 -4.56 25.34 31.74
C PRO A 254 -4.43 24.43 32.98
N SER A 255 -5.23 23.37 33.04
CA SER A 255 -5.34 22.46 34.19
C SER A 255 -4.17 21.50 34.37
N TRP A 256 -2.99 21.85 33.85
CA TRP A 256 -1.79 21.05 33.98
C TRP A 256 -0.57 21.94 34.20
N LYS A 257 0.34 21.48 35.05
CA LYS A 257 1.52 22.22 35.50
C LYS A 257 2.82 21.57 34.98
N VAL A 258 3.81 22.41 34.65
CA VAL A 258 5.18 21.94 34.50
C VAL A 258 5.85 22.03 35.87
N PHE A 259 6.15 20.87 36.45
CA PHE A 259 6.77 20.76 37.77
C PHE A 259 8.30 20.82 37.67
N THR A 260 8.94 21.35 38.70
CA THR A 260 10.39 21.21 38.91
C THR A 260 10.72 19.85 39.53
N LYS A 261 11.99 19.42 39.46
CA LYS A 261 12.40 18.14 40.05
C LYS A 261 12.33 18.20 41.58
N GLU A 262 12.59 19.39 42.13
CA GLU A 262 12.56 19.72 43.55
C GLU A 262 11.13 19.64 44.09
N GLU A 263 10.14 20.17 43.33
CA GLU A 263 8.72 20.01 43.65
C GLU A 263 8.33 18.53 43.69
N LEU A 264 8.70 17.74 42.67
CA LEU A 264 8.39 16.31 42.66
C LEU A 264 9.07 15.55 43.80
N ARG A 265 10.30 15.92 44.18
CA ARG A 265 10.98 15.37 45.37
C ARG A 265 10.22 15.70 46.64
N SER A 266 9.76 16.94 46.81
CA SER A 266 8.96 17.33 47.97
C SER A 266 7.66 16.53 48.04
N ILE A 267 6.91 16.46 46.94
CA ILE A 267 5.62 15.75 46.82
C ILE A 267 5.75 14.25 47.13
N THR A 268 6.85 13.62 46.69
CA THR A 268 7.07 12.17 46.85
C THR A 268 7.91 11.79 48.07
N LYS A 269 8.26 12.75 48.94
CA LYS A 269 9.21 12.55 50.05
C LYS A 269 10.52 11.91 49.56
N ASN A 270 11.15 12.59 48.61
CA ASN A 270 12.37 12.18 47.90
C ASN A 270 12.27 10.79 47.23
N PHE A 271 11.12 10.50 46.60
CA PHE A 271 10.84 9.20 45.97
C PHE A 271 11.03 8.01 46.93
N SER A 272 10.61 8.19 48.19
CA SER A 272 10.70 7.14 49.22
C SER A 272 10.00 5.84 48.81
N GLU A 273 10.52 4.72 49.31
CA GLU A 273 9.96 3.39 49.03
C GLU A 273 8.52 3.25 49.54
N GLY A 274 8.18 3.86 50.68
CA GLY A 274 6.81 3.86 51.20
C GLY A 274 5.78 4.57 50.30
N ASN A 275 6.23 5.44 49.39
CA ASN A 275 5.38 6.08 48.39
C ASN A 275 5.40 5.35 47.04
N CYS A 276 6.25 4.32 46.88
CA CYS A 276 6.36 3.56 45.65
C CYS A 276 5.09 2.72 45.44
N LEU A 277 4.39 2.97 44.34
CA LEU A 277 3.27 2.16 43.93
C LEU A 277 3.80 0.91 43.24
N LEU A 278 3.29 -0.23 43.70
CA LEU A 278 3.56 -1.53 43.11
C LEU A 278 3.19 -1.54 41.61
N GLY A 279 4.14 -1.93 40.77
CA GLY A 279 4.01 -1.93 39.32
C GLY A 279 5.32 -2.31 38.64
N ASP A 280 5.34 -2.30 37.30
CA ASP A 280 6.50 -2.72 36.51
C ASP A 280 7.71 -1.78 36.71
N THR A 281 8.68 -2.26 37.51
CA THR A 281 9.96 -1.59 37.80
C THR A 281 10.72 -1.25 36.53
N LYS A 282 10.50 -1.98 35.42
CA LYS A 282 11.10 -1.72 34.10
C LYS A 282 10.64 -0.40 33.48
N THR A 283 9.63 0.28 34.01
CA THR A 283 9.16 1.57 33.47
C THR A 283 9.77 2.80 34.14
N GLY A 284 10.52 2.63 35.23
CA GLY A 284 11.10 3.70 36.04
C GLY A 284 10.40 3.93 37.39
N GLY A 285 9.30 3.21 37.66
CA GLY A 285 8.54 3.28 38.90
C GLY A 285 7.45 4.36 38.88
N THR A 286 6.39 4.13 39.66
CA THR A 286 5.32 5.11 39.90
C THR A 286 5.26 5.39 41.39
N TYR A 287 5.14 6.66 41.77
CA TYR A 287 5.13 7.09 43.17
C TYR A 287 3.86 7.85 43.46
N SER A 288 3.26 7.61 44.62
CA SER A 288 2.18 8.46 45.14
C SER A 288 2.76 9.73 45.77
N GLY A 289 1.94 10.76 45.86
CA GLY A 289 2.28 11.98 46.56
C GLY A 289 1.07 12.89 46.76
N LEU A 290 1.26 13.93 47.55
CA LEU A 290 0.26 14.96 47.84
C LEU A 290 0.73 16.30 47.29
N LEU A 291 -0.12 16.95 46.49
CA LEU A 291 0.08 18.32 46.07
C LEU A 291 -0.18 19.29 47.24
N PRO A 292 0.30 20.55 47.16
CA PRO A 292 0.09 21.55 48.21
C PRO A 292 -1.39 21.86 48.51
N ASP A 293 -2.27 21.63 47.55
CA ASP A 293 -3.73 21.78 47.68
C ASP A 293 -4.40 20.55 48.36
N GLY A 294 -3.63 19.54 48.76
CA GLY A 294 -4.12 18.29 49.34
C GLY A 294 -4.52 17.22 48.32
N SER A 295 -4.48 17.52 47.02
CA SER A 295 -4.82 16.56 45.98
C SER A 295 -3.79 15.43 45.90
N ARG A 296 -4.24 14.17 45.94
CA ARG A 296 -3.36 13.01 45.70
C ARG A 296 -3.01 12.87 44.22
N VAL A 297 -1.75 12.55 43.93
CA VAL A 297 -1.23 12.35 42.58
C VAL A 297 -0.41 11.07 42.46
N ALA A 298 -0.34 10.54 41.24
CA ALA A 298 0.56 9.46 40.86
C ALA A 298 1.62 9.99 39.88
N ILE A 299 2.89 9.90 40.28
CA ILE A 299 4.04 10.40 39.53
C ILE A 299 4.77 9.22 38.90
N LYS A 300 4.57 9.06 37.59
CA LYS A 300 5.24 8.03 36.79
C LYS A 300 6.56 8.57 36.27
N ARG A 301 7.66 7.97 36.69
CA ARG A 301 8.98 8.23 36.11
C ARG A 301 9.06 7.47 34.78
N LEU A 302 9.57 8.12 33.75
CA LEU A 302 9.84 7.48 32.46
C LEU A 302 11.31 7.10 32.38
N LYS A 303 11.62 5.99 31.70
CA LYS A 303 12.99 5.64 31.30
C LYS A 303 13.68 6.83 30.62
N LYS A 304 14.97 7.03 30.90
CA LYS A 304 15.78 8.04 30.19
C LYS A 304 15.75 7.74 28.69
N SER A 305 15.55 8.77 27.88
CA SER A 305 15.64 8.66 26.42
C SER A 305 16.51 9.80 25.92
N THR A 306 17.51 9.45 25.13
CA THR A 306 18.44 10.39 24.48
C THR A 306 17.82 11.07 23.26
N PHE A 307 16.76 10.49 22.68
CA PHE A 307 16.20 10.90 21.39
C PHE A 307 15.12 11.97 21.46
N GLN A 308 14.50 12.19 22.62
CA GLN A 308 13.34 13.07 22.71
C GLN A 308 13.68 14.47 23.21
N ARG A 309 13.45 15.49 22.37
CA ARG A 309 13.66 16.90 22.74
C ARG A 309 12.63 17.37 23.77
N LYS A 310 13.06 18.15 24.77
CA LYS A 310 12.21 18.79 25.80
C LYS A 310 10.95 19.44 25.22
N LYS A 311 11.09 20.15 24.10
CA LYS A 311 9.97 20.83 23.41
C LYS A 311 8.92 19.86 22.87
N GLU A 312 9.35 18.73 22.30
CA GLU A 312 8.45 17.69 21.78
C GLU A 312 7.71 17.01 22.93
N PHE A 313 8.43 16.71 24.03
CA PHE A 313 7.83 16.16 25.25
C PHE A 313 6.71 17.07 25.79
N HIS A 314 6.99 18.35 26.04
CA HIS A 314 5.96 19.28 26.53
C HIS A 314 4.81 19.46 25.55
N SER A 315 5.07 19.49 24.23
CA SER A 315 4.00 19.64 23.23
C SER A 315 3.03 18.45 23.24
N GLU A 316 3.53 17.23 23.42
CA GLU A 316 2.70 16.03 23.46
C GLU A 316 1.94 15.93 24.80
N ILE A 317 2.59 16.23 25.93
CA ILE A 317 1.92 16.31 27.23
C ILE A 317 0.82 17.38 27.19
N ALA A 318 1.09 18.56 26.66
CA ALA A 318 0.10 19.63 26.52
C ALA A 318 -1.10 19.24 25.65
N ARG A 319 -0.91 18.32 24.69
CA ARG A 319 -2.01 17.78 23.88
C ARG A 319 -2.84 16.80 24.69
N VAL A 320 -2.20 15.88 25.40
CA VAL A 320 -2.86 14.83 26.20
C VAL A 320 -3.58 15.43 27.42
N ALA A 321 -2.99 16.43 28.08
CA ALA A 321 -3.57 17.13 29.23
C ALA A 321 -4.92 17.81 28.94
N ARG A 322 -5.23 18.06 27.66
CA ARG A 322 -6.51 18.64 27.23
C ARG A 322 -7.61 17.60 27.06
N LEU A 323 -7.26 16.31 27.04
CA LEU A 323 -8.23 15.23 26.95
C LEU A 323 -8.88 15.07 28.32
N ARG A 324 -10.20 15.30 28.37
CA ARG A 324 -11.00 15.13 29.57
C ARG A 324 -12.17 14.23 29.25
N HIS A 325 -12.26 13.12 29.96
CA HIS A 325 -13.35 12.17 29.87
C HIS A 325 -13.40 11.36 31.18
N PRO A 326 -14.59 11.02 31.71
CA PRO A 326 -14.72 10.30 32.99
C PRO A 326 -13.99 8.96 33.04
N SER A 327 -13.72 8.34 31.89
CA SER A 327 -13.04 7.04 31.79
C SER A 327 -11.57 7.14 31.36
N LEU A 328 -10.96 8.32 31.48
CA LEU A 328 -9.54 8.54 31.19
C LEU A 328 -8.88 9.19 32.41
N VAL A 329 -7.71 8.70 32.81
CA VAL A 329 -6.96 9.30 33.93
C VAL A 329 -6.47 10.69 33.54
N ALA A 330 -6.85 11.70 34.30
CA ALA A 330 -6.46 13.08 34.04
C ALA A 330 -4.96 13.31 34.30
N LEU A 331 -4.32 14.00 33.35
CA LEU A 331 -2.94 14.41 33.47
C LEU A 331 -2.88 15.78 34.17
N LYS A 332 -2.25 15.82 35.35
CA LYS A 332 -2.06 17.03 36.17
C LYS A 332 -0.78 17.76 35.83
N GLY A 333 0.20 17.10 35.21
CA GLY A 333 1.41 17.79 34.74
C GLY A 333 2.56 16.89 34.31
N CYS A 334 3.72 17.51 34.15
CA CYS A 334 4.96 16.80 33.83
C CYS A 334 6.19 17.51 34.37
N CYS A 335 7.31 16.81 34.44
CA CYS A 335 8.63 17.38 34.69
C CYS A 335 9.62 16.86 33.64
N TYR A 336 10.51 17.74 33.16
CA TYR A 336 11.64 17.39 32.32
C TYR A 336 12.89 18.08 32.86
N ASN A 337 13.85 17.30 33.37
CA ASN A 337 15.09 17.82 33.92
C ASN A 337 16.30 16.99 33.47
N HIS A 338 17.20 17.56 32.66
CA HIS A 338 18.41 16.90 32.13
C HIS A 338 18.21 15.44 31.63
N GLY A 339 17.08 15.17 30.96
CA GLY A 339 16.74 13.84 30.43
C GLY A 339 15.95 12.94 31.39
N ASP A 340 15.85 13.27 32.68
CA ASP A 340 14.85 12.70 33.58
C ASP A 340 13.47 13.26 33.22
N ARG A 341 12.50 12.37 33.03
CA ARG A 341 11.13 12.72 32.61
C ARG A 341 10.13 12.10 33.56
N TYR A 342 9.14 12.89 33.96
CA TYR A 342 8.07 12.46 34.85
C TYR A 342 6.73 12.94 34.31
N ILE A 343 5.70 12.12 34.50
CA ILE A 343 4.32 12.47 34.22
C ILE A 343 3.54 12.39 35.52
N VAL A 344 2.76 13.42 35.80
CA VAL A 344 1.93 13.53 37.01
C VAL A 344 0.48 13.31 36.60
N TYR A 345 -0.11 12.24 37.10
CA TYR A 345 -1.52 11.90 36.94
C TYR A 345 -2.26 12.20 38.24
N GLU A 346 -3.58 12.31 38.15
CA GLU A 346 -4.41 12.13 39.33
C GLU A 346 -4.26 10.72 39.90
N PHE A 347 -4.42 10.62 41.22
CA PHE A 347 -4.40 9.35 41.90
C PHE A 347 -5.76 8.67 41.82
N VAL A 348 -5.78 7.39 41.44
CA VAL A 348 -6.99 6.57 41.31
C VAL A 348 -6.89 5.44 42.35
N VAL A 349 -7.85 5.38 43.27
CA VAL A 349 -7.68 4.75 44.59
C VAL A 349 -7.48 3.25 44.53
N ASN A 350 -8.28 2.53 43.73
CA ASN A 350 -8.21 1.06 43.68
C ASN A 350 -7.08 0.55 42.77
N GLY A 351 -6.31 1.44 42.14
CA GLY A 351 -5.14 1.06 41.35
C GLY A 351 -5.48 0.23 40.11
N PRO A 352 -4.50 -0.50 39.54
CA PRO A 352 -4.66 -1.16 38.25
C PRO A 352 -5.49 -2.46 38.30
N LEU A 353 -6.27 -2.70 37.24
CA LEU A 353 -7.20 -3.84 37.07
C LEU A 353 -6.51 -5.21 37.12
N ASP A 354 -5.26 -5.32 36.67
CA ASP A 354 -4.51 -6.58 36.68
C ASP A 354 -4.31 -7.16 38.09
N ARG A 355 -4.33 -6.31 39.13
CA ARG A 355 -4.33 -6.74 40.53
C ARG A 355 -5.63 -7.39 40.94
N TRP A 356 -6.73 -6.82 40.49
CA TRP A 356 -8.08 -7.28 40.79
C TRP A 356 -8.48 -8.54 40.02
N LEU A 357 -7.81 -8.83 38.92
CA LEU A 357 -7.99 -10.07 38.15
C LEU A 357 -7.05 -11.18 38.61
N HIS A 358 -5.76 -10.88 38.83
CA HIS A 358 -4.73 -11.92 38.96
C HIS A 358 -4.10 -12.06 40.34
N HIS A 359 -4.35 -11.12 41.26
CA HIS A 359 -3.69 -11.07 42.56
C HIS A 359 -4.70 -10.88 43.71
N VAL A 360 -5.90 -11.43 43.57
CA VAL A 360 -6.93 -11.37 44.60
C VAL A 360 -6.47 -12.16 45.83
N PRO A 361 -6.30 -11.52 47.00
CA PRO A 361 -5.93 -12.22 48.22
C PRO A 361 -7.04 -13.21 48.63
N ARG A 362 -6.68 -14.33 49.27
CA ARG A 362 -7.67 -15.27 49.81
C ARG A 362 -8.59 -14.54 50.80
N GLY A 363 -9.90 -14.58 50.56
CA GLY A 363 -10.90 -13.86 51.37
C GLY A 363 -11.03 -12.36 51.08
N GLY A 364 -10.30 -11.84 50.09
CA GLY A 364 -10.44 -10.45 49.61
C GLY A 364 -11.68 -10.27 48.73
N ARG A 365 -12.15 -9.02 48.62
CA ARG A 365 -13.25 -8.66 47.71
C ARG A 365 -12.83 -8.92 46.26
N SER A 366 -13.56 -9.78 45.57
CA SER A 366 -13.38 -10.05 44.14
C SER A 366 -14.29 -9.16 43.28
N LEU A 367 -13.95 -9.04 41.99
CA LEU A 367 -14.82 -8.40 41.01
C LEU A 367 -15.89 -9.40 40.56
N ASP A 368 -17.15 -9.08 40.86
CA ASP A 368 -18.30 -9.83 40.37
C ASP A 368 -18.60 -9.54 38.88
N TRP A 369 -19.59 -10.23 38.31
CA TRP A 369 -19.97 -10.04 36.91
C TRP A 369 -20.38 -8.60 36.59
N THR A 370 -21.20 -7.99 37.45
CA THR A 370 -21.72 -6.64 37.25
C THR A 370 -20.60 -5.60 37.26
N MET A 371 -19.66 -5.70 38.20
CA MET A 371 -18.46 -4.86 38.27
C MET A 371 -17.59 -5.04 37.03
N ARG A 372 -17.36 -6.28 36.58
CA ARG A 372 -16.58 -6.56 35.36
C ARG A 372 -17.22 -5.96 34.11
N MET A 373 -18.54 -6.06 33.96
CA MET A 373 -19.26 -5.46 32.83
C MET A 373 -19.27 -3.93 32.91
N LYS A 374 -19.38 -3.35 34.12
CA LYS A 374 -19.22 -1.90 34.33
C LYS A 374 -17.82 -1.41 33.92
N ILE A 375 -16.78 -2.14 34.32
CA ILE A 375 -15.37 -1.86 33.95
C ILE A 375 -15.21 -1.92 32.42
N ALA A 376 -15.68 -2.99 31.77
CA ALA A 376 -15.62 -3.14 30.33
C ALA A 376 -16.34 -1.99 29.59
N THR A 377 -17.54 -1.64 30.05
CA THR A 377 -18.36 -0.58 29.44
C THR A 377 -17.73 0.79 29.58
N THR A 378 -17.29 1.17 30.79
CA THR A 378 -16.64 2.46 31.04
C THR A 378 -15.32 2.58 30.28
N LEU A 379 -14.52 1.50 30.23
CA LEU A 379 -13.31 1.48 29.41
C LEU A 379 -13.62 1.68 27.91
N ALA A 380 -14.61 0.97 27.38
CA ALA A 380 -15.02 1.11 25.98
C ALA A 380 -15.46 2.55 25.65
N GLN A 381 -16.15 3.23 26.57
CA GLN A 381 -16.55 4.63 26.41
C GLN A 381 -15.32 5.56 26.31
N GLY A 382 -14.33 5.36 27.17
CA GLY A 382 -13.07 6.11 27.11
C GLY A 382 -12.33 5.94 25.78
N ILE A 383 -12.24 4.71 25.27
CA ILE A 383 -11.59 4.43 23.98
C ILE A 383 -12.44 5.01 22.82
N ALA A 384 -13.76 4.86 22.85
CA ALA A 384 -14.66 5.43 21.85
C ALA A 384 -14.55 6.96 21.78
N PHE A 385 -14.39 7.64 22.92
CA PHE A 385 -14.13 9.08 22.96
C PHE A 385 -12.84 9.44 22.19
N LEU A 386 -11.74 8.72 22.43
CA LEU A 386 -10.46 8.94 21.75
C LEU A 386 -10.54 8.71 20.24
N HIS A 387 -11.28 7.68 19.84
CA HIS A 387 -11.44 7.27 18.44
C HIS A 387 -12.44 8.11 17.68
N ASP A 388 -13.56 8.54 18.27
CA ASP A 388 -14.65 9.15 17.52
C ASP A 388 -14.73 10.67 17.72
N LYS A 389 -14.46 11.16 18.94
CA LYS A 389 -14.68 12.56 19.34
C LYS A 389 -13.43 13.43 19.25
N VAL A 390 -12.24 12.88 19.49
CA VAL A 390 -10.98 13.64 19.43
C VAL A 390 -10.50 13.80 17.99
N LYS A 391 -10.08 15.02 17.60
CA LYS A 391 -9.57 15.34 16.25
C LYS A 391 -8.20 16.06 16.30
N PRO A 392 -7.16 15.55 15.62
CA PRO A 392 -7.10 14.25 14.94
C PRO A 392 -7.31 13.09 15.93
N HIS A 393 -7.78 11.96 15.42
CA HIS A 393 -8.04 10.75 16.21
C HIS A 393 -6.82 10.36 17.05
N VAL A 394 -7.05 9.97 18.29
CA VAL A 394 -5.99 9.50 19.20
C VAL A 394 -6.09 7.99 19.28
N VAL A 395 -4.99 7.31 18.93
CA VAL A 395 -4.81 5.87 19.14
C VAL A 395 -4.02 5.69 20.44
N HIS A 396 -4.51 4.84 21.33
CA HIS A 396 -3.93 4.59 22.66
C HIS A 396 -2.63 3.79 22.60
N ARG A 397 -2.65 2.65 21.88
CA ARG A 397 -1.52 1.75 21.59
C ARG A 397 -0.99 0.87 22.72
N ASP A 398 -1.48 1.05 23.95
CA ASP A 398 -1.05 0.25 25.11
C ASP A 398 -2.26 -0.12 25.99
N ILE A 399 -3.33 -0.63 25.38
CA ILE A 399 -4.54 -1.07 26.09
C ILE A 399 -4.25 -2.45 26.69
N ARG A 400 -4.23 -2.54 28.02
CA ARG A 400 -3.95 -3.75 28.81
C ARG A 400 -4.40 -3.55 30.24
N ALA A 401 -4.64 -4.62 30.99
CA ALA A 401 -5.18 -4.55 32.36
C ALA A 401 -4.35 -3.65 33.31
N SER A 402 -3.01 -3.68 33.20
CA SER A 402 -2.13 -2.85 34.04
C SER A 402 -2.19 -1.33 33.77
N ASN A 403 -2.83 -0.92 32.67
CA ASN A 403 -3.06 0.49 32.31
C ASN A 403 -4.52 0.93 32.52
N VAL A 404 -5.37 0.07 33.10
CA VAL A 404 -6.74 0.41 33.47
C VAL A 404 -6.79 0.56 34.97
N LEU A 405 -7.03 1.78 35.47
CA LEU A 405 -7.16 2.05 36.89
C LEU A 405 -8.63 2.04 37.32
N LEU A 406 -8.91 1.67 38.56
CA LEU A 406 -10.27 1.57 39.11
C LEU A 406 -10.52 2.66 40.16
N ASP A 407 -11.60 3.41 40.01
CA ASP A 407 -12.06 4.37 41.02
C ASP A 407 -12.78 3.67 42.19
N GLU A 408 -13.27 4.47 43.15
CA GLU A 408 -13.96 4.00 44.36
C GLU A 408 -15.25 3.23 44.03
N GLU A 409 -15.93 3.59 42.93
CA GLU A 409 -17.12 2.90 42.43
C GLU A 409 -16.82 1.78 41.43
N PHE A 410 -15.57 1.38 41.25
CA PHE A 410 -15.13 0.39 40.25
C PHE A 410 -15.44 0.78 38.79
N GLY A 411 -15.51 2.08 38.50
CA GLY A 411 -15.39 2.62 37.15
C GLY A 411 -13.96 2.54 36.62
N ALA A 412 -13.81 2.30 35.32
CA ALA A 412 -12.52 2.13 34.68
C ALA A 412 -11.98 3.45 34.10
N HIS A 413 -10.71 3.72 34.40
CA HIS A 413 -9.96 4.89 33.94
C HIS A 413 -8.73 4.46 33.17
N LEU A 414 -8.70 4.74 31.87
CA LEU A 414 -7.56 4.38 31.02
C LEU A 414 -6.41 5.38 31.20
N MET A 415 -5.25 4.88 31.64
CA MET A 415 -4.02 5.65 31.77
C MET A 415 -3.16 5.51 30.52
N GLY A 416 -2.26 6.46 30.25
CA GLY A 416 -1.25 6.31 29.19
C GLY A 416 -1.63 6.89 27.82
N VAL A 417 -2.79 7.54 27.73
CA VAL A 417 -3.40 8.05 26.50
C VAL A 417 -2.42 8.84 25.62
N GLY A 418 -2.12 8.34 24.43
CA GLY A 418 -1.35 9.06 23.41
C GLY A 418 0.11 9.36 23.79
N LEU A 419 0.63 8.74 24.85
CA LEU A 419 2.01 8.90 25.32
C LEU A 419 2.99 7.91 24.65
N SER A 420 2.48 7.05 23.78
CA SER A 420 3.27 6.13 22.95
C SER A 420 4.26 6.81 22.00
N LYS A 421 4.11 8.12 21.72
CA LYS A 421 5.11 8.92 21.00
C LYS A 421 6.25 9.41 21.89
N LEU A 422 6.08 9.35 23.22
CA LEU A 422 7.05 9.78 24.22
C LEU A 422 7.91 8.62 24.73
N VAL A 423 7.33 7.42 24.73
CA VAL A 423 8.05 6.17 24.95
C VAL A 423 8.65 5.77 23.61
N ALA A 424 9.98 5.62 23.55
CA ALA A 424 10.65 5.17 22.33
C ALA A 424 10.00 3.85 21.87
N TYR A 425 9.71 3.72 20.58
CA TYR A 425 9.15 2.50 20.00
C TYR A 425 10.01 1.29 20.37
N GLU A 426 11.34 1.45 20.42
CA GLU A 426 12.30 0.45 20.91
C GLU A 426 12.08 0.03 22.36
N ALA A 427 11.64 0.94 23.25
CA ALA A 427 11.29 0.57 24.64
C ALA A 427 9.93 -0.14 24.71
N MET A 428 9.04 0.07 23.73
CA MET A 428 7.84 -0.75 23.52
C MET A 428 8.21 -2.11 22.90
N HIS A 429 9.21 -2.15 22.01
CA HIS A 429 9.71 -3.34 21.35
C HIS A 429 10.51 -4.23 22.31
N GLU A 430 11.42 -3.69 23.13
CA GLU A 430 12.12 -4.42 24.20
C GLU A 430 11.14 -5.00 25.24
N ARG A 431 10.05 -4.29 25.55
CA ARG A 431 8.95 -4.85 26.39
C ARG A 431 8.28 -6.07 25.75
N THR A 432 8.42 -6.24 24.45
CA THR A 432 7.75 -7.28 23.64
C THR A 432 8.73 -8.38 23.20
N VAL A 433 10.03 -8.06 23.03
CA VAL A 433 11.07 -8.94 22.48
C VAL A 433 11.87 -9.66 23.58
N MET A 434 12.01 -9.09 24.78
CA MET A 434 12.87 -9.65 25.85
C MET A 434 12.18 -10.62 26.81
N ALA A 435 10.96 -11.06 26.50
CA ALA A 435 10.31 -12.19 27.16
C ALA A 435 9.65 -13.03 26.06
N GLY A 436 10.32 -14.10 25.62
CA GLY A 436 9.92 -14.92 24.49
C GLY A 436 8.50 -15.49 24.61
N GLY A 437 7.49 -14.72 24.18
CA GLY A 437 6.09 -15.14 24.19
C GLY A 437 5.00 -14.08 24.44
N THR A 438 5.28 -12.79 24.66
CA THR A 438 4.21 -11.84 25.10
C THR A 438 3.57 -11.05 23.95
N TYR A 439 2.81 -11.72 23.08
CA TYR A 439 1.96 -11.10 22.04
C TYR A 439 0.54 -10.73 22.52
N GLY A 440 0.20 -11.02 23.78
CA GLY A 440 -1.20 -11.16 24.24
C GLY A 440 -2.21 -10.12 23.74
N TYR A 441 -1.89 -8.82 23.81
CA TYR A 441 -2.81 -7.74 23.43
C TYR A 441 -2.57 -7.16 22.02
N LEU A 442 -1.50 -7.56 21.33
CA LEU A 442 -1.09 -6.92 20.08
C LEU A 442 -1.88 -7.46 18.90
N ALA A 443 -2.40 -6.55 18.09
CA ALA A 443 -3.09 -6.92 16.85
C ALA A 443 -2.08 -7.51 15.83
N PRO A 444 -2.46 -8.53 15.04
CA PRO A 444 -1.55 -9.18 14.09
C PRO A 444 -0.92 -8.19 13.10
N GLU A 445 -1.68 -7.24 12.58
CA GLU A 445 -1.16 -6.23 11.64
C GLU A 445 -0.15 -5.29 12.28
N PHE A 446 -0.25 -5.06 13.59
CA PHE A 446 0.74 -4.28 14.31
C PHE A 446 2.05 -5.06 14.44
N VAL A 447 1.97 -6.36 14.71
CA VAL A 447 3.15 -7.24 14.84
C VAL A 447 3.93 -7.32 13.52
N TYR A 448 3.25 -7.59 12.40
CA TYR A 448 3.94 -7.86 11.13
C TYR A 448 4.19 -6.62 10.28
N ARG A 449 3.38 -5.56 10.42
CA ARG A 449 3.45 -4.35 9.56
C ARG A 449 3.73 -3.05 10.32
N ASN A 450 3.79 -3.09 11.66
CA ASN A 450 3.93 -1.90 12.50
C ASN A 450 2.83 -0.84 12.23
N GLU A 451 1.64 -1.30 11.84
CA GLU A 451 0.50 -0.43 11.54
C GLU A 451 -0.32 -0.16 12.80
N LEU A 452 -0.24 1.07 13.32
CA LEU A 452 -0.99 1.51 14.49
C LEU A 452 -2.25 2.27 14.06
N THR A 453 -3.40 1.67 14.29
CA THR A 453 -4.70 2.20 13.87
C THR A 453 -5.69 2.21 15.04
N THR A 454 -6.83 2.88 14.89
CA THR A 454 -7.91 2.73 15.87
C THR A 454 -8.37 1.26 15.96
N LYS A 455 -8.22 0.47 14.89
CA LYS A 455 -8.57 -0.96 14.86
C LYS A 455 -7.62 -1.84 15.66
N SER A 456 -6.35 -1.46 15.82
CA SER A 456 -5.43 -2.20 16.70
C SER A 456 -5.82 -2.02 18.17
N ASP A 457 -6.29 -0.82 18.56
CA ASP A 457 -6.86 -0.59 19.90
C ASP A 457 -8.14 -1.44 20.14
N VAL A 458 -9.00 -1.59 19.12
CA VAL A 458 -10.20 -2.46 19.22
C VAL A 458 -9.80 -3.91 19.48
N TYR A 459 -8.77 -4.42 18.81
CA TYR A 459 -8.24 -5.76 19.05
C TYR A 459 -7.74 -5.91 20.49
N SER A 460 -6.91 -4.99 20.96
CA SER A 460 -6.39 -5.01 22.33
C SER A 460 -7.51 -4.93 23.37
N PHE A 461 -8.58 -4.17 23.10
CA PHE A 461 -9.78 -4.16 23.93
C PHE A 461 -10.49 -5.52 23.94
N GLY A 462 -10.62 -6.19 22.80
CA GLY A 462 -11.23 -7.53 22.72
C GLY A 462 -10.48 -8.57 23.55
N VAL A 463 -9.15 -8.57 23.48
CA VAL A 463 -8.29 -9.41 24.35
C VAL A 463 -8.55 -9.10 25.82
N LEU A 464 -8.54 -7.81 26.19
CA LEU A 464 -8.76 -7.37 27.56
C LEU A 464 -10.16 -7.70 28.07
N LEU A 465 -11.18 -7.65 27.20
CA LEU A 465 -12.54 -8.06 27.54
C LEU A 465 -12.60 -9.55 27.88
N LEU A 466 -11.90 -10.40 27.12
CA LEU A 466 -11.79 -11.83 27.44
C LEU A 466 -11.05 -12.08 28.75
N GLU A 467 -9.96 -11.35 29.00
CA GLU A 467 -9.24 -11.38 30.28
C GLU A 467 -10.14 -10.94 31.45
N ILE A 468 -10.96 -9.90 31.27
CA ILE A 468 -11.94 -9.44 32.27
C ILE A 468 -12.96 -10.54 32.58
N VAL A 469 -13.49 -11.23 31.57
CA VAL A 469 -14.52 -12.28 31.75
C VAL A 469 -13.95 -13.53 32.41
N THR A 470 -12.75 -13.94 31.99
CA THR A 470 -12.15 -15.23 32.35
C THR A 470 -11.26 -15.17 33.59
N GLY A 471 -10.80 -13.97 33.96
CA GLY A 471 -9.76 -13.80 34.98
C GLY A 471 -8.40 -14.37 34.57
N ARG A 472 -8.23 -14.78 33.30
CA ARG A 472 -6.99 -15.40 32.81
C ARG A 472 -6.11 -14.38 32.13
N ARG A 473 -4.80 -14.53 32.30
CA ARG A 473 -3.82 -13.70 31.59
C ARG A 473 -3.87 -14.02 30.08
N PRO A 474 -3.68 -13.03 29.20
CA PRO A 474 -3.73 -13.26 27.75
C PRO A 474 -2.70 -14.27 27.22
N THR A 475 -1.58 -14.42 27.93
CA THR A 475 -0.53 -15.39 27.65
C THR A 475 -0.05 -15.98 28.96
N GLN A 476 -0.02 -17.30 29.06
CA GLN A 476 0.44 -18.03 30.25
C GLN A 476 1.35 -19.18 29.85
N ALA A 477 2.36 -19.45 30.68
CA ALA A 477 3.19 -20.63 30.52
C ALA A 477 2.40 -21.87 30.96
N VAL A 478 2.37 -22.89 30.10
CA VAL A 478 1.70 -24.17 30.31
C VAL A 478 2.71 -25.27 30.05
N ASP A 479 2.91 -26.16 31.01
CA ASP A 479 4.00 -27.16 31.00
C ASP A 479 4.01 -28.03 29.74
N SER A 480 2.84 -28.31 29.15
CA SER A 480 2.70 -29.19 27.98
C SER A 480 2.95 -28.51 26.62
N VAL A 481 2.77 -27.19 26.52
CA VAL A 481 2.78 -26.46 25.23
C VAL A 481 3.69 -25.22 25.25
N GLY A 482 4.42 -24.99 26.33
CA GLY A 482 5.26 -23.81 26.50
C GLY A 482 4.43 -22.58 26.83
N TRP A 483 4.12 -21.74 25.84
CA TRP A 483 3.28 -20.55 26.02
C TRP A 483 1.94 -20.73 25.30
N GLN A 484 0.84 -20.63 26.04
CA GLN A 484 -0.50 -20.71 25.50
C GLN A 484 -1.17 -19.33 25.49
N SER A 485 -1.80 -18.98 24.38
CA SER A 485 -2.67 -17.81 24.26
C SER A 485 -4.04 -18.07 24.89
N ILE A 486 -4.65 -17.04 25.48
CA ILE A 486 -6.02 -17.09 26.00
C ILE A 486 -7.04 -17.55 24.94
N PHE A 487 -6.80 -17.25 23.66
CA PHE A 487 -7.66 -17.70 22.55
C PHE A 487 -7.48 -19.17 22.21
N GLU A 488 -6.26 -19.72 22.35
CA GLU A 488 -6.01 -21.16 22.15
C GLU A 488 -6.73 -22.00 23.20
N TRP A 489 -6.82 -21.48 24.43
CA TRP A 489 -7.61 -22.10 25.49
C TRP A 489 -9.11 -21.90 25.33
N ALA A 490 -9.56 -20.69 24.98
CA ALA A 490 -10.99 -20.35 24.94
C ALA A 490 -11.72 -20.95 23.72
N THR A 491 -11.07 -21.01 22.56
CA THR A 491 -11.73 -21.38 21.29
C THR A 491 -12.38 -22.77 21.30
N PRO A 492 -11.74 -23.83 21.82
CA PRO A 492 -12.41 -25.14 21.94
C PRO A 492 -13.68 -25.11 22.80
N LEU A 493 -13.70 -24.32 23.89
CA LEU A 493 -14.87 -24.17 24.75
C LEU A 493 -16.01 -23.42 24.03
N VAL A 494 -15.66 -22.37 23.27
CA VAL A 494 -16.61 -21.62 22.45
C VAL A 494 -17.22 -22.51 21.37
N GLN A 495 -16.40 -23.30 20.66
CA GLN A 495 -16.88 -24.24 19.64
C GLN A 495 -17.82 -25.31 20.23
N ALA A 496 -17.54 -25.76 21.46
CA ALA A 496 -18.38 -26.68 22.20
C ALA A 496 -19.60 -26.02 22.88
N HIS A 497 -19.83 -24.71 22.67
CA HIS A 497 -20.91 -23.93 23.30
C HIS A 497 -20.87 -23.93 24.84
N ARG A 498 -19.69 -24.14 25.43
CA ARG A 498 -19.44 -24.20 26.87
C ARG A 498 -19.08 -22.82 27.44
N TYR A 499 -19.95 -21.84 27.23
CA TYR A 499 -19.66 -20.44 27.56
C TYR A 499 -19.49 -20.18 29.06
N LEU A 500 -20.23 -20.88 29.93
CA LEU A 500 -20.11 -20.72 31.38
C LEU A 500 -18.75 -21.19 31.91
N ASP A 501 -18.10 -22.14 31.23
CA ASP A 501 -16.77 -22.66 31.61
C ASP A 501 -15.65 -21.66 31.29
N LEU A 502 -15.96 -20.61 30.52
CA LEU A 502 -15.04 -19.50 30.30
C LEU A 502 -15.00 -18.53 31.49
N LEU A 503 -16.03 -18.52 32.34
CA LEU A 503 -16.12 -17.55 33.42
C LEU A 503 -15.05 -17.78 34.49
N ASP A 504 -14.54 -16.68 35.01
CA ASP A 504 -13.68 -16.73 36.20
C ASP A 504 -14.41 -17.40 37.37
N PRO A 505 -13.82 -18.41 38.03
CA PRO A 505 -14.39 -19.02 39.24
C PRO A 505 -14.74 -18.02 40.35
N CYS A 506 -14.06 -16.86 40.41
CA CYS A 506 -14.37 -15.80 41.37
C CYS A 506 -15.73 -15.13 41.11
N ILE A 507 -16.25 -15.22 39.88
CA ILE A 507 -17.59 -14.73 39.53
C ILE A 507 -18.65 -15.72 40.01
N THR A 508 -18.41 -17.02 39.85
CA THR A 508 -19.36 -18.07 40.24
C THR A 508 -19.41 -18.30 41.75
N GLY A 509 -18.32 -18.01 42.47
CA GLY A 509 -18.23 -18.13 43.92
C GLY A 509 -18.68 -16.89 44.72
N SER A 510 -18.99 -15.75 44.08
CA SER A 510 -19.43 -14.54 44.78
C SER A 510 -20.92 -14.66 45.14
N SER A 511 -21.23 -14.88 46.42
CA SER A 511 -22.59 -15.04 46.95
C SER A 511 -23.51 -13.81 46.79
N THR A 512 -23.02 -12.71 46.21
CA THR A 512 -23.71 -11.40 46.16
C THR A 512 -24.31 -11.06 44.81
N SER A 513 -23.94 -11.76 43.73
CA SER A 513 -24.52 -11.58 42.39
C SER A 513 -24.75 -12.94 41.75
N GLY A 514 -25.97 -13.23 41.31
CA GLY A 514 -26.29 -14.48 40.62
C GLY A 514 -25.39 -14.72 39.40
N ILE A 515 -25.16 -15.99 39.08
CA ILE A 515 -24.44 -16.41 37.86
C ILE A 515 -25.12 -15.77 36.65
N PRO A 516 -24.37 -15.12 35.74
CA PRO A 516 -24.97 -14.50 34.56
C PRO A 516 -25.63 -15.54 33.65
N GLU A 517 -26.73 -15.17 33.01
CA GLU A 517 -27.39 -16.03 32.02
C GLU A 517 -26.42 -16.42 30.90
N CYS A 518 -26.42 -17.69 30.52
CA CYS A 518 -25.52 -18.23 29.49
C CYS A 518 -25.58 -17.42 28.19
N GLY A 519 -26.77 -16.97 27.78
CA GLY A 519 -26.95 -16.13 26.58
C GLY A 519 -26.30 -14.76 26.68
N VAL A 520 -26.18 -14.17 27.88
CA VAL A 520 -25.45 -12.92 28.08
C VAL A 520 -23.95 -13.16 27.95
N VAL A 521 -23.43 -14.23 28.57
CA VAL A 521 -22.02 -14.61 28.46
C VAL A 521 -21.64 -14.88 27.01
N GLN A 522 -22.48 -15.63 26.29
CA GLN A 522 -22.31 -15.88 24.86
C GLN A 522 -22.19 -14.57 24.07
N LYS A 523 -23.10 -13.61 24.24
CA LYS A 523 -23.05 -12.32 23.52
C LYS A 523 -21.79 -11.51 23.84
N VAL A 524 -21.31 -11.54 25.08
CA VAL A 524 -20.04 -10.89 25.46
C VAL A 524 -18.86 -11.57 24.76
N VAL A 525 -18.84 -12.90 24.71
CA VAL A 525 -17.82 -13.68 24.01
C VAL A 525 -17.87 -13.44 22.50
N ASP A 526 -19.05 -13.40 21.89
CA ASP A 526 -19.21 -13.08 20.47
C ASP A 526 -18.65 -11.67 20.16
N LEU A 527 -18.87 -10.71 21.07
CA LEU A 527 -18.30 -9.37 20.96
C LEU A 527 -16.77 -9.38 21.07
N VAL A 528 -16.18 -10.23 21.94
CA VAL A 528 -14.73 -10.46 21.99
C VAL A 528 -14.22 -10.89 20.63
N TYR A 529 -14.79 -11.95 20.05
CA TYR A 529 -14.36 -12.48 18.75
C TYR A 529 -14.62 -11.51 17.59
N ALA A 530 -15.65 -10.66 17.67
CA ALA A 530 -15.85 -9.57 16.72
C ALA A 530 -14.74 -8.50 16.83
N CYS A 531 -14.30 -8.17 18.05
CA CYS A 531 -13.22 -7.21 18.29
C CYS A 531 -11.85 -7.76 17.85
N THR A 532 -11.63 -9.07 17.94
CA THR A 532 -10.33 -9.71 17.66
C THR A 532 -10.22 -10.35 16.27
N GLN A 533 -11.11 -10.00 15.34
CA GLN A 533 -11.00 -10.44 13.94
C GLN A 533 -9.62 -10.14 13.35
N HIS A 534 -9.06 -11.10 12.60
CA HIS A 534 -7.73 -10.96 12.00
C HIS A 534 -7.66 -9.76 11.05
N VAL A 535 -8.71 -9.55 10.23
CA VAL A 535 -8.80 -8.44 9.29
C VAL A 535 -9.28 -7.16 10.01
N PRO A 536 -8.51 -6.05 10.04
CA PRO A 536 -8.85 -4.86 10.82
C PRO A 536 -10.18 -4.18 10.42
N SER A 537 -10.55 -4.24 9.14
CA SER A 537 -11.80 -3.66 8.64
C SER A 537 -13.04 -4.38 9.14
N MET A 538 -12.93 -5.67 9.49
CA MET A 538 -14.04 -6.49 10.00
C MET A 538 -14.34 -6.23 11.48
N ARG A 539 -13.40 -5.65 12.23
CA ARG A 539 -13.61 -5.30 13.64
C ARG A 539 -14.67 -4.19 13.73
N PRO A 540 -15.50 -4.13 14.78
CA PRO A 540 -16.47 -3.05 14.95
C PRO A 540 -15.80 -1.69 15.20
N ARG A 541 -16.60 -0.62 15.24
CA ARG A 541 -16.18 0.67 15.82
C ARG A 541 -16.36 0.62 17.34
N MET A 542 -15.54 1.32 18.11
CA MET A 542 -15.69 1.33 19.57
C MET A 542 -17.03 1.89 20.03
N SER A 543 -17.63 2.84 19.32
CA SER A 543 -19.01 3.29 19.59
C SER A 543 -20.04 2.16 19.49
N HIS A 544 -19.87 1.24 18.54
CA HIS A 544 -20.73 0.05 18.44
C HIS A 544 -20.48 -0.93 19.60
N VAL A 545 -19.21 -1.13 19.99
CA VAL A 545 -18.84 -1.97 21.15
C VAL A 545 -19.47 -1.44 22.44
N VAL A 546 -19.44 -0.11 22.66
CA VAL A 546 -20.11 0.54 23.80
C VAL A 546 -21.60 0.23 23.82
N HIS A 547 -22.27 0.38 22.68
CA HIS A 547 -23.70 0.13 22.57
C HIS A 547 -24.05 -1.33 22.89
N GLN A 548 -23.30 -2.30 22.35
CA GLN A 548 -23.48 -3.71 22.66
C GLN A 548 -23.32 -3.99 24.16
N LEU A 549 -22.24 -3.50 24.79
CA LEU A 549 -22.00 -3.70 26.22
C LEU A 549 -23.09 -3.07 27.10
N GLN A 550 -23.61 -1.90 26.72
CA GLN A 550 -24.71 -1.25 27.45
C GLN A 550 -26.01 -2.07 27.40
N GLN A 551 -26.28 -2.77 26.29
CA GLN A 551 -27.43 -3.67 26.17
C GLN A 551 -27.26 -4.96 26.97
N LEU A 552 -26.01 -5.37 27.24
CA LEU A 552 -25.66 -6.57 28.01
C LEU A 552 -25.52 -6.28 29.51
N ALA A 553 -25.46 -5.01 29.91
CA ALA A 553 -25.40 -4.62 31.31
C ALA A 553 -26.74 -4.92 31.99
N PRO A 554 -26.73 -5.49 33.21
CA PRO A 554 -27.97 -5.70 33.96
C PRO A 554 -28.66 -4.35 34.19
N SER A 555 -29.97 -4.30 33.91
CA SER A 555 -30.77 -3.10 34.18
C SER A 555 -30.71 -2.77 35.68
N PRO A 556 -30.55 -1.50 36.08
CA PRO A 556 -30.65 -1.14 37.49
C PRO A 556 -32.04 -1.56 37.96
N LEU A 557 -32.09 -2.47 38.94
CA LEU A 557 -33.31 -2.85 39.63
C LEU A 557 -33.98 -1.55 40.10
N THR A 558 -35.09 -1.21 39.47
CA THR A 558 -36.00 -0.20 40.00
C THR A 558 -36.55 -0.79 41.28
N MET A 559 -35.99 -0.37 42.42
CA MET A 559 -36.67 -0.52 43.71
C MET A 559 -38.03 0.19 43.55
N LYS A 560 -39.08 -0.62 43.44
CA LYS A 560 -40.46 -0.19 43.67
C LYS A 560 -40.76 -0.28 45.16
#